data_AF-A0A524LPD7-F1
#
_entry.id   AF-A0A524LPD7-F1
#
_cell.length_a   1.000
_cell.length_b   1.000
_cell.length_c   1.000
_cell.angle_alpha   90.00
_cell.angle_beta   90.00
_cell.angle_gamma   90.00
#
_symmetry.space_group_name_H-M   'P 1'
#
loop_
_entity.id
_entity.type
_entity.pdbx_description
1 polymer ?
#
loop_
_entity_poly.entity_id
_entity_poly.type
_entity_poly.pdbx_seq_one_letter_code
_entity_poly.pdbx_strand_id
1 'polypeptide(L)'
;SVFPCNCEICCKYTPDELRQLKGQDKINEIAIHNLHAIKLEVDKVKQAIYEGRLWEYVMKKARAHPKLFEIIEVLINNSDNLAISTPKFKERAIFLFDKDDQYRPEVRSYHEMVRRFKTKKKAIIILKEPNIKPAYLSQDYFALKRKFKNIDSIQVCYYNPQLGLIPNEISDIFPAAHHETARVIFNPKEFLEFEKTWIKFFDNNKFSEIYFDKKDDFLKNFIKVLPREIKKKSLN
;
A
#
# COMPACT_ATOMS: atom_id res chain seq x y z
N SER A 1 -7.23 -23.95 30.29
CA SER A 1 -7.78 -23.49 28.99
C SER A 1 -8.45 -22.14 29.21
N VAL A 2 -8.52 -21.25 28.22
CA VAL A 2 -9.14 -19.93 28.34
C VAL A 2 -9.95 -19.63 27.07
N PHE A 3 -11.10 -18.96 27.20
CA PHE A 3 -11.84 -18.46 26.05
C PHE A 3 -11.29 -17.12 25.57
N PRO A 4 -10.91 -16.97 24.29
CA PRO A 4 -10.51 -15.69 23.71
C PRO A 4 -11.73 -14.87 23.26
N CYS A 5 -12.73 -14.72 24.14
CA CYS A 5 -14.01 -14.10 23.83
C CYS A 5 -14.62 -13.46 25.09
N ASN A 6 -15.29 -12.32 24.92
CA ASN A 6 -15.94 -11.57 25.99
C ASN A 6 -17.47 -11.53 25.84
N CYS A 7 -18.07 -12.53 25.17
CA CYS A 7 -19.54 -12.65 25.10
C CYS A 7 -20.11 -13.11 26.44
N GLU A 8 -21.43 -12.96 26.62
CA GLU A 8 -22.14 -13.34 27.85
C GLU A 8 -21.78 -14.75 28.32
N ILE A 9 -21.72 -15.72 27.40
CA ILE A 9 -21.41 -17.11 27.71
C ILE A 9 -19.95 -17.28 28.18
N CYS A 10 -19.00 -16.64 27.49
CA CYS A 10 -17.58 -16.75 27.83
C CYS A 10 -17.18 -15.96 29.08
N CYS A 11 -17.98 -14.96 29.48
CA CYS A 11 -17.85 -14.25 30.75
C CYS A 11 -18.49 -15.00 31.91
N LYS A 12 -19.54 -15.79 31.64
CA LYS A 12 -20.29 -16.57 32.64
C LYS A 12 -19.64 -17.91 32.97
N TYR A 13 -19.04 -18.58 31.99
CA TYR A 13 -18.47 -19.92 32.14
C TYR A 13 -16.98 -19.96 31.83
N THR A 14 -16.25 -20.77 32.60
CA THR A 14 -14.94 -21.29 32.22
C THR A 14 -15.07 -22.42 31.19
N PRO A 15 -14.00 -22.76 30.44
CA PRO A 15 -14.05 -23.88 29.49
C PRO A 15 -14.41 -25.24 30.11
N ASP A 16 -14.06 -25.47 31.37
CA ASP A 16 -14.35 -26.73 32.06
C ASP A 16 -15.81 -26.78 32.52
N GLU A 17 -16.36 -25.68 33.03
CA GLU A 17 -17.79 -25.57 33.39
C GLU A 17 -18.69 -25.74 32.15
N LEU A 18 -18.36 -25.08 31.04
CA LEU A 18 -19.12 -25.22 29.79
C LEU A 18 -19.08 -26.67 29.25
N ARG A 19 -17.97 -27.39 29.48
CA ARG A 19 -17.84 -28.80 29.05
C ARG A 19 -18.76 -29.72 29.85
N GLN A 20 -19.00 -29.42 31.13
CA GLN A 20 -19.80 -30.20 32.06
C GLN A 20 -21.31 -30.06 31.84
N LEU A 21 -21.77 -29.00 31.17
CA LEU A 21 -23.17 -28.88 30.74
C LEU A 21 -23.57 -30.10 29.88
N LYS A 22 -24.84 -30.49 29.95
CA LYS A 22 -25.36 -31.68 29.26
C LYS A 22 -26.55 -31.35 28.37
N GLY A 23 -26.78 -32.18 27.36
CA GLY A 23 -27.97 -32.13 26.52
C GLY A 23 -28.20 -30.75 25.90
N GLN A 24 -29.43 -30.28 26.01
CA GLN A 24 -29.88 -29.07 25.35
C GLN A 24 -29.21 -27.79 25.89
N ASP A 25 -28.88 -27.74 27.17
CA ASP A 25 -28.26 -26.54 27.77
C ASP A 25 -26.90 -26.25 27.16
N LYS A 26 -26.06 -27.29 27.01
CA LYS A 26 -24.75 -27.14 26.35
C LYS A 26 -24.90 -26.65 24.90
N ILE A 27 -25.88 -27.19 24.18
CA ILE A 27 -26.14 -26.82 22.79
C ILE A 27 -26.57 -25.35 22.71
N ASN A 28 -27.49 -24.92 23.57
CA ASN A 28 -28.00 -23.56 23.61
C ASN A 28 -26.89 -22.55 23.92
N GLU A 29 -26.08 -22.81 24.95
CA GLU A 29 -24.98 -21.91 25.36
C GLU A 29 -23.91 -21.78 24.25
N ILE A 30 -23.53 -22.89 23.61
CA ILE A 30 -22.60 -22.86 22.46
C ILE A 30 -23.23 -22.13 21.26
N ALA A 31 -24.53 -22.34 21.00
CA ALA A 31 -25.22 -21.66 19.90
C ALA A 31 -25.26 -20.14 20.13
N ILE A 32 -25.57 -19.68 21.35
CA ILE A 32 -25.56 -18.26 21.72
C ILE A 32 -24.16 -17.69 21.53
N HIS A 33 -23.11 -18.35 22.03
CA HIS A 33 -21.72 -17.95 21.79
C HIS A 33 -21.41 -17.78 20.30
N ASN A 34 -21.78 -18.76 19.47
CA ASN A 34 -21.54 -18.73 18.03
C ASN A 34 -22.29 -17.56 17.35
N LEU A 35 -23.53 -17.29 17.74
CA LEU A 35 -24.30 -16.15 17.23
C LEU A 35 -23.63 -14.82 17.58
N HIS A 36 -23.15 -14.66 18.80
CA HIS A 36 -22.37 -13.48 19.19
C HIS A 36 -21.10 -13.34 18.37
N ALA A 37 -20.36 -14.43 18.16
CA ALA A 37 -19.13 -14.42 17.37
C ALA A 37 -19.39 -14.00 15.91
N ILE A 38 -20.44 -14.54 15.28
CA ILE A 38 -20.84 -14.18 13.90
C ILE A 38 -21.25 -12.70 13.84
N LYS A 39 -22.10 -12.25 14.76
CA LYS A 39 -22.57 -10.86 14.82
C LYS A 39 -21.41 -9.89 14.98
N LEU A 40 -20.48 -10.18 15.88
CA LEU A 40 -19.28 -9.38 16.11
C LEU A 40 -18.41 -9.30 14.83
N GLU A 41 -18.27 -10.39 14.10
CA GLU A 41 -17.51 -10.40 12.84
C GLU A 41 -18.18 -9.52 11.78
N VAL A 42 -19.51 -9.61 11.62
CA VAL A 42 -20.28 -8.74 10.72
C VAL A 42 -20.09 -7.26 11.08
N ASP A 43 -20.16 -6.93 12.37
CA ASP A 43 -20.01 -5.54 12.83
C ASP A 43 -18.58 -5.03 12.63
N LYS A 44 -17.56 -5.88 12.80
CA LYS A 44 -16.17 -5.55 12.45
C LYS A 44 -15.99 -5.28 10.96
N VAL A 45 -16.62 -6.07 10.09
CA VAL A 45 -16.58 -5.84 8.63
C VAL A 45 -17.25 -4.52 8.28
N LYS A 46 -18.43 -4.23 8.85
CA LYS A 46 -19.12 -2.94 8.67
C LYS A 46 -18.25 -1.77 9.12
N GLN A 47 -17.61 -1.89 10.29
CA GLN A 47 -16.70 -0.87 10.78
C GLN A 47 -15.49 -0.71 9.86
N ALA A 48 -14.90 -1.79 9.36
CA ALA A 48 -13.78 -1.72 8.42
C ALA A 48 -14.18 -1.06 7.10
N ILE A 49 -15.40 -1.26 6.61
CA ILE A 49 -15.94 -0.54 5.44
C ILE A 49 -16.09 0.94 5.74
N TYR A 50 -16.74 1.28 6.86
CA TYR A 50 -16.94 2.67 7.29
C TYR A 50 -15.62 3.45 7.41
N GLU A 51 -14.58 2.80 7.95
CA GLU A 51 -13.25 3.40 8.09
C GLU A 51 -12.40 3.37 6.81
N GLY A 52 -12.87 2.75 5.73
CA GLY A 52 -12.11 2.56 4.50
C GLY A 52 -11.00 1.51 4.59
N ARG A 53 -10.98 0.69 5.65
CA ARG A 53 -9.94 -0.29 6.02
C ARG A 53 -10.28 -1.75 5.73
N LEU A 54 -11.26 -2.00 4.86
CA LEU A 54 -11.69 -3.36 4.54
C LEU A 54 -10.54 -4.23 3.99
N TRP A 55 -9.67 -3.66 3.15
CA TRP A 55 -8.53 -4.39 2.60
C TRP A 55 -7.57 -4.85 3.70
N GLU A 56 -7.17 -3.97 4.62
CA GLU A 56 -6.33 -4.33 5.77
C GLU A 56 -6.98 -5.44 6.62
N TYR A 57 -8.29 -5.32 6.83
CA TYR A 57 -9.06 -6.31 7.59
C TYR A 57 -9.04 -7.69 6.92
N VAL A 58 -9.31 -7.74 5.61
CA VAL A 58 -9.29 -8.99 4.83
C VAL A 58 -7.88 -9.58 4.78
N MET A 59 -6.84 -8.77 4.54
CA MET A 59 -5.45 -9.25 4.51
C MET A 59 -4.99 -9.82 5.86
N LYS A 60 -5.44 -9.23 6.97
CA LYS A 60 -5.22 -9.76 8.32
C LYS A 60 -5.93 -11.10 8.50
N LYS A 61 -7.19 -11.22 8.07
CA LYS A 61 -7.98 -12.46 8.19
C LYS A 61 -7.42 -13.57 7.31
N ALA A 62 -6.98 -13.25 6.09
CA ALA A 62 -6.44 -14.22 5.13
C ALA A 62 -5.25 -15.01 5.69
N ARG A 63 -4.46 -14.39 6.58
CA ARG A 63 -3.30 -15.03 7.22
C ARG A 63 -3.65 -15.98 8.37
N ALA A 64 -4.93 -16.17 8.69
CA ALA A 64 -5.35 -17.07 9.77
C ALA A 64 -5.21 -18.57 9.44
N HIS A 65 -5.23 -18.95 8.16
CA HIS A 65 -5.12 -20.34 7.74
C HIS A 65 -4.55 -20.42 6.30
N PRO A 66 -3.68 -21.41 5.96
CA PRO A 66 -3.11 -21.52 4.61
C PRO A 66 -4.14 -21.52 3.48
N LYS A 67 -5.26 -22.23 3.64
CA LYS A 67 -6.34 -22.26 2.65
C LYS A 67 -7.03 -20.89 2.46
N LEU A 68 -7.10 -20.09 3.51
CA LEU A 68 -7.65 -18.75 3.41
C LEU A 68 -6.60 -17.78 2.83
N PHE A 69 -5.32 -18.02 3.06
CA PHE A 69 -4.22 -17.22 2.52
C PHE A 69 -4.19 -17.25 0.98
N GLU A 70 -4.59 -18.37 0.36
CA GLU A 70 -4.76 -18.50 -1.09
C GLU A 70 -5.68 -17.42 -1.69
N ILE A 71 -6.60 -16.83 -0.90
CA ILE A 71 -7.49 -15.75 -1.39
C ILE A 71 -6.72 -14.50 -1.81
N ILE A 72 -5.53 -14.26 -1.25
CA ILE A 72 -4.72 -13.08 -1.55
C ILE A 72 -4.37 -13.05 -3.04
N GLU A 73 -3.99 -14.20 -3.60
CA GLU A 73 -3.70 -14.32 -5.03
C GLU A 73 -4.93 -13.98 -5.88
N VAL A 74 -6.11 -14.47 -5.48
CA VAL A 74 -7.37 -14.16 -6.15
C VAL A 74 -7.68 -12.66 -6.11
N LEU A 75 -7.49 -12.00 -4.96
CA LEU A 75 -7.73 -10.55 -4.81
C LEU A 75 -6.77 -9.73 -5.69
N ILE A 76 -5.50 -10.08 -5.68
CA ILE A 76 -4.46 -9.41 -6.47
C ILE A 76 -4.75 -9.52 -7.97
N ASN A 77 -5.04 -10.73 -8.44
CA ASN A 77 -5.30 -11.00 -9.86
C ASN A 77 -6.58 -10.33 -10.36
N ASN A 78 -7.54 -10.04 -9.47
CA ASN A 78 -8.81 -9.39 -9.79
C ASN A 78 -8.85 -7.90 -9.38
N SER A 79 -7.70 -7.29 -9.11
CA SER A 79 -7.61 -5.90 -8.64
C SER A 79 -8.29 -4.88 -9.57
N ASP A 80 -8.26 -5.08 -10.89
CA ASP A 80 -9.01 -4.23 -11.84
C ASP A 80 -10.52 -4.25 -11.59
N ASN A 81 -11.10 -5.44 -11.34
CA ASN A 81 -12.52 -5.59 -11.09
C ASN A 81 -12.91 -4.94 -9.75
N LEU A 82 -12.05 -5.08 -8.74
CA LEU A 82 -12.24 -4.43 -7.44
C LEU A 82 -12.14 -2.90 -7.54
N ALA A 83 -11.32 -2.37 -8.45
CA ALA A 83 -11.15 -0.93 -8.65
C ALA A 83 -12.43 -0.24 -9.15
N ILE A 84 -13.28 -0.93 -9.90
CA ILE A 84 -14.54 -0.38 -10.44
C ILE A 84 -15.45 0.12 -9.31
N SER A 85 -15.55 -0.63 -8.22
CA SER A 85 -16.41 -0.30 -7.07
C SER A 85 -15.65 0.35 -5.91
N THR A 86 -14.33 0.51 -6.01
CA THR A 86 -13.54 1.11 -4.93
C THR A 86 -13.68 2.64 -4.97
N PRO A 87 -14.01 3.30 -3.84
CA PRO A 87 -14.02 4.76 -3.78
C PRO A 87 -12.68 5.37 -4.18
N LYS A 88 -12.71 6.41 -5.01
CA LYS A 88 -11.49 7.13 -5.46
C LYS A 88 -10.75 7.83 -4.32
N PHE A 89 -11.44 8.12 -3.23
CA PHE A 89 -10.91 8.76 -2.03
C PHE A 89 -11.46 8.08 -0.79
N LYS A 90 -10.65 8.05 0.27
CA LYS A 90 -11.01 7.60 1.61
C LYS A 90 -10.49 8.61 2.63
N GLU A 91 -11.26 8.84 3.68
CA GLU A 91 -10.90 9.82 4.73
C GLU A 91 -9.63 9.45 5.49
N ARG A 92 -9.33 8.14 5.58
CA ARG A 92 -8.17 7.61 6.31
C ARG A 92 -7.05 7.21 5.36
N ALA A 93 -5.82 7.41 5.81
CA ALA A 93 -4.63 6.93 5.12
C ALA A 93 -4.63 5.40 4.99
N ILE A 94 -4.20 4.91 3.81
CA ILE A 94 -4.05 3.49 3.55
C ILE A 94 -2.74 2.96 4.13
N PHE A 95 -2.73 1.69 4.53
CA PHE A 95 -1.50 1.04 5.02
C PHE A 95 -0.92 0.09 3.98
N LEU A 96 0.39 0.24 3.74
CA LEU A 96 1.17 -0.51 2.77
C LEU A 96 2.23 -1.32 3.53
N PHE A 97 2.03 -2.64 3.60
CA PHE A 97 2.85 -3.54 4.40
C PHE A 97 3.88 -4.28 3.56
N ASP A 98 3.47 -4.80 2.40
CA ASP A 98 4.29 -5.73 1.62
C ASP A 98 4.08 -5.54 0.10
N LYS A 99 4.74 -6.38 -0.71
CA LYS A 99 4.62 -6.42 -2.17
C LYS A 99 3.16 -6.57 -2.63
N ASP A 100 2.34 -7.31 -1.90
CA ASP A 100 0.95 -7.59 -2.31
C ASP A 100 0.09 -6.32 -2.36
N ASP A 101 0.45 -5.29 -1.58
CA ASP A 101 -0.28 -4.03 -1.54
C ASP A 101 -0.07 -3.17 -2.81
N GLN A 102 0.90 -3.50 -3.68
CA GLN A 102 1.03 -2.87 -5.01
C GLN A 102 -0.22 -3.13 -5.89
N TYR A 103 -0.99 -4.17 -5.58
CA TYR A 103 -2.20 -4.55 -6.30
C TYR A 103 -3.48 -4.10 -5.59
N ARG A 104 -3.38 -3.35 -4.49
CA ARG A 104 -4.56 -2.72 -3.91
C ARG A 104 -5.22 -1.81 -4.98
N PRO A 105 -6.57 -1.78 -5.09
CA PRO A 105 -7.25 -0.99 -6.12
C PRO A 105 -6.89 0.50 -6.13
N GLU A 106 -6.72 1.12 -4.97
CA GLU A 106 -6.32 2.53 -4.82
C GLU A 106 -4.89 2.76 -5.34
N VAL A 107 -3.97 1.85 -5.02
CA VAL A 107 -2.58 1.88 -5.47
C VAL A 107 -2.49 1.68 -6.98
N ARG A 108 -3.24 0.72 -7.51
CA ARG A 108 -3.34 0.45 -8.95
C ARG A 108 -3.91 1.65 -9.71
N SER A 109 -4.95 2.29 -9.17
CA SER A 109 -5.53 3.51 -9.76
C SER A 109 -4.52 4.65 -9.81
N TYR A 110 -3.68 4.77 -8.78
CA TYR A 110 -2.60 5.76 -8.75
C TYR A 110 -1.50 5.42 -9.77
N HIS A 111 -1.09 4.16 -9.87
CA HIS A 111 -0.18 3.71 -10.93
C HIS A 111 -0.69 4.09 -12.32
N GLU A 112 -1.98 3.90 -12.61
CA GLU A 112 -2.59 4.31 -13.88
C GLU A 112 -2.53 5.82 -14.13
N MET A 113 -2.68 6.62 -13.07
CA MET A 113 -2.50 8.08 -13.15
C MET A 113 -1.05 8.44 -13.49
N VAL A 114 -0.09 7.85 -12.78
CA VAL A 114 1.35 8.07 -13.00
C VAL A 114 1.77 7.63 -14.41
N ARG A 115 1.26 6.50 -14.90
CA ARG A 115 1.54 6.00 -16.25
C ARG A 115 1.11 6.99 -17.34
N ARG A 116 0.06 7.79 -17.09
CA ARG A 116 -0.47 8.80 -18.03
C ARG A 116 0.17 10.17 -17.85
N PHE A 117 0.96 10.37 -16.79
CA PHE A 117 1.63 11.63 -16.52
C PHE A 117 2.58 12.02 -17.65
N LYS A 118 2.52 13.28 -18.07
CA LYS A 118 3.39 13.86 -19.10
C LYS A 118 4.05 15.14 -18.61
N THR A 119 5.32 15.30 -18.89
CA THR A 119 6.09 16.51 -18.61
C THR A 119 6.92 16.92 -19.83
N LYS A 120 7.15 18.23 -19.97
CA LYS A 120 8.05 18.79 -20.99
C LYS A 120 9.51 18.90 -20.49
N LYS A 121 9.72 18.67 -19.20
CA LYS A 121 11.03 18.77 -18.54
C LYS A 121 11.97 17.69 -19.07
N LYS A 122 13.24 18.03 -19.30
CA LYS A 122 14.24 17.12 -19.90
C LYS A 122 15.12 16.42 -18.88
N ALA A 123 15.18 16.94 -17.67
CA ALA A 123 15.88 16.32 -16.55
C ALA A 123 14.88 15.80 -15.53
N ILE A 124 15.22 14.71 -14.84
CA ILE A 124 14.44 14.16 -13.73
C ILE A 124 15.32 13.89 -12.51
N ILE A 125 14.82 14.20 -11.32
CA ILE A 125 15.38 13.80 -10.03
C ILE A 125 14.42 12.76 -9.43
N ILE A 126 14.96 11.60 -9.04
CA ILE A 126 14.19 10.55 -8.36
C ILE A 126 14.81 10.26 -7.00
N LEU A 127 14.00 10.33 -5.94
CA LEU A 127 14.39 10.09 -4.56
C LEU A 127 13.40 9.17 -3.86
N LYS A 128 13.86 8.46 -2.83
CA LYS A 128 12.96 7.76 -1.92
C LYS A 128 12.06 8.76 -1.21
N GLU A 129 10.78 8.43 -1.09
CA GLU A 129 9.83 9.28 -0.38
C GLU A 129 10.22 9.48 1.11
N PRO A 130 10.19 10.72 1.62
CA PRO A 130 10.41 11.00 3.03
C PRO A 130 9.17 10.64 3.88
N ASN A 131 9.32 10.65 5.22
CA ASN A 131 8.17 10.41 6.11
C ASN A 131 7.12 11.55 6.05
N ILE A 132 7.55 12.77 5.73
CA ILE A 132 6.67 13.94 5.59
C ILE A 132 6.00 13.87 4.21
N LYS A 133 4.66 13.86 4.21
CA LYS A 133 3.84 13.88 2.99
C LYS A 133 2.93 15.10 3.01
N PRO A 134 2.76 15.83 1.89
CA PRO A 134 3.48 15.65 0.62
C PRO A 134 4.98 15.96 0.71
N ALA A 135 5.77 15.30 -0.13
CA ALA A 135 7.22 15.32 -0.01
C ALA A 135 7.88 16.69 -0.32
N TYR A 136 7.22 17.61 -1.02
CA TYR A 136 7.73 18.98 -1.21
C TYR A 136 7.78 19.80 0.08
N LEU A 137 7.13 19.35 1.16
CA LEU A 137 7.23 19.97 2.48
C LEU A 137 8.45 19.46 3.27
N SER A 138 9.18 18.47 2.74
CA SER A 138 10.33 17.88 3.42
C SER A 138 11.58 18.76 3.36
N GLN A 139 12.46 18.58 4.35
CA GLN A 139 13.78 19.22 4.37
C GLN A 139 14.65 18.79 3.18
N ASP A 140 14.47 17.56 2.70
CA ASP A 140 15.17 17.04 1.52
C ASP A 140 14.81 17.85 0.27
N TYR A 141 13.53 18.20 0.09
CA TYR A 141 13.10 19.05 -1.03
C TYR A 141 13.71 20.45 -0.94
N PHE A 142 13.75 21.07 0.25
CA PHE A 142 14.42 22.35 0.45
C PHE A 142 15.93 22.27 0.21
N ALA A 143 16.58 21.15 0.55
CA ALA A 143 17.98 20.91 0.22
C ALA A 143 18.20 20.84 -1.31
N LEU A 144 17.31 20.17 -2.05
CA LEU A 144 17.35 20.16 -3.52
C LEU A 144 17.18 21.55 -4.11
N LYS A 145 16.23 22.36 -3.61
CA LYS A 145 16.02 23.75 -4.05
C LYS A 145 17.29 24.60 -3.90
N ARG A 146 18.05 24.39 -2.83
CA ARG A 146 19.34 25.08 -2.62
C ARG A 146 20.43 24.59 -3.57
N LYS A 147 20.45 23.29 -3.87
CA LYS A 147 21.45 22.66 -4.74
C LYS A 147 21.23 22.96 -6.23
N PHE A 148 19.97 23.00 -6.67
CA PHE A 148 19.57 23.21 -8.05
C PHE A 148 18.83 24.54 -8.20
N LYS A 149 19.53 25.59 -8.65
CA LYS A 149 18.93 26.92 -8.89
C LYS A 149 17.77 26.89 -9.90
N ASN A 150 17.75 25.90 -10.80
CA ASN A 150 16.75 25.71 -11.84
C ASN A 150 15.82 24.51 -11.58
N ILE A 151 15.57 24.16 -10.32
CA ILE A 151 14.76 23.01 -9.93
C ILE A 151 13.37 22.99 -10.56
N ASP A 152 12.76 24.14 -10.82
CA ASP A 152 11.44 24.24 -11.45
C ASP A 152 11.44 23.71 -12.90
N SER A 153 12.60 23.74 -13.56
CA SER A 153 12.82 23.18 -14.90
C SER A 153 13.14 21.68 -14.89
N ILE A 154 13.30 21.07 -13.71
CA ILE A 154 13.63 19.65 -13.51
C ILE A 154 12.40 18.92 -12.97
N GLN A 155 12.11 17.74 -13.51
CA GLN A 155 11.03 16.91 -12.99
C GLN A 155 11.47 16.34 -11.65
N VAL A 156 10.78 16.67 -10.57
CA VAL A 156 11.04 16.03 -9.26
C VAL A 156 10.02 14.93 -9.07
N CYS A 157 10.51 13.73 -8.81
CA CYS A 157 9.71 12.57 -8.46
C CYS A 157 10.25 11.96 -7.18
N TYR A 158 9.34 11.58 -6.29
CA TYR A 158 9.64 10.64 -5.23
C TYR A 158 9.25 9.24 -5.70
N TYR A 159 9.61 8.22 -4.94
CA TYR A 159 9.09 6.89 -5.16
C TYR A 159 8.77 6.21 -3.84
N ASN A 160 7.74 5.40 -3.89
CA ASN A 160 7.36 4.43 -2.87
C ASN A 160 7.30 3.05 -3.54
N PRO A 161 7.80 1.97 -2.92
CA PRO A 161 7.84 0.65 -3.55
C PRO A 161 6.48 0.18 -4.06
N GLN A 162 5.42 0.37 -3.30
CA GLN A 162 4.06 -0.03 -3.65
C GLN A 162 3.39 0.98 -4.60
N LEU A 163 3.51 2.30 -4.38
CA LEU A 163 2.82 3.31 -5.20
C LEU A 163 3.52 3.64 -6.53
N GLY A 164 4.78 3.23 -6.69
CA GLY A 164 5.56 3.60 -7.86
C GLY A 164 6.20 4.98 -7.75
N LEU A 165 6.34 5.63 -8.90
CA LEU A 165 6.81 7.00 -8.99
C LEU A 165 5.70 7.95 -8.54
N ILE A 166 6.09 8.99 -7.80
CA ILE A 166 5.23 10.05 -7.27
C ILE A 166 5.78 11.37 -7.81
N PRO A 167 5.35 11.82 -9.01
CA PRO A 167 5.65 13.16 -9.49
C PRO A 167 5.14 14.22 -8.53
N ASN A 168 5.92 15.27 -8.33
CA ASN A 168 5.61 16.33 -7.38
C ASN A 168 4.26 17.02 -7.67
N GLU A 169 3.86 17.09 -8.94
CA GLU A 169 2.61 17.71 -9.37
C GLU A 169 1.35 16.91 -8.98
N ILE A 170 1.51 15.63 -8.63
CA ILE A 170 0.40 14.74 -8.21
C ILE A 170 0.65 14.11 -6.83
N SER A 171 1.62 14.62 -6.07
CA SER A 171 1.94 14.09 -4.73
C SER A 171 0.82 14.27 -3.71
N ASP A 172 -0.09 15.22 -3.95
CA ASP A 172 -1.16 15.59 -3.01
C ASP A 172 -2.42 14.75 -3.22
N ILE A 173 -2.44 13.98 -4.29
CA ILE A 173 -3.58 13.16 -4.67
C ILE A 173 -3.58 11.88 -3.83
N PHE A 174 -4.75 11.48 -3.38
CA PHE A 174 -4.93 10.19 -2.70
C PHE A 174 -4.59 9.02 -3.66
N PRO A 175 -3.85 7.99 -3.22
CA PRO A 175 -3.32 7.77 -1.87
C PRO A 175 -1.88 8.30 -1.64
N ALA A 176 -1.25 8.99 -2.59
CA ALA A 176 0.13 9.45 -2.49
C ALA A 176 0.40 10.28 -1.23
N ALA A 177 -0.44 11.27 -0.93
CA ALA A 177 -0.32 12.04 0.32
C ALA A 177 -0.85 11.31 1.58
N HIS A 178 -1.65 10.27 1.40
CA HIS A 178 -2.47 9.65 2.45
C HIS A 178 -2.17 8.16 2.58
N HIS A 179 -0.92 7.84 2.89
CA HIS A 179 -0.53 6.46 3.14
C HIS A 179 0.58 6.36 4.17
N GLU A 180 0.68 5.20 4.80
CA GLU A 180 1.80 4.83 5.66
C GLU A 180 2.39 3.49 5.18
N THR A 181 3.71 3.45 5.08
CA THR A 181 4.44 2.29 4.55
C THR A 181 5.32 1.67 5.62
N ALA A 182 5.30 0.34 5.71
CA ALA A 182 6.20 -0.40 6.59
C ALA A 182 7.67 -0.10 6.27
N ARG A 183 8.47 0.17 7.31
CA ARG A 183 9.90 0.46 7.18
C ARG A 183 10.71 -0.83 7.14
N VAL A 184 10.57 -1.58 6.05
CA VAL A 184 11.30 -2.81 5.79
C VAL A 184 12.14 -2.70 4.52
N ILE A 185 13.09 -3.61 4.34
CA ILE A 185 13.89 -3.71 3.11
C ILE A 185 13.09 -4.55 2.11
N PHE A 186 12.72 -3.93 1.00
CA PHE A 186 11.96 -4.56 -0.06
C PHE A 186 12.87 -5.10 -1.15
N ASN A 187 12.54 -6.28 -1.70
CA ASN A 187 13.21 -6.82 -2.88
C ASN A 187 12.58 -6.23 -4.16
N PRO A 188 13.31 -5.43 -4.95
CA PRO A 188 12.76 -4.76 -6.14
C PRO A 188 12.11 -5.70 -7.16
N LYS A 189 12.58 -6.94 -7.26
CA LYS A 189 12.07 -7.94 -8.22
C LYS A 189 10.63 -8.38 -7.95
N GLU A 190 10.12 -8.12 -6.75
CA GLU A 190 8.76 -8.48 -6.35
C GLU A 190 7.74 -7.38 -6.69
N PHE A 191 8.20 -6.21 -7.17
CA PHE A 191 7.38 -5.03 -7.44
C PHE A 191 7.12 -4.85 -8.94
N LEU A 192 6.33 -5.76 -9.51
CA LEU A 192 6.00 -5.80 -10.93
C LEU A 192 5.19 -4.57 -11.40
N GLU A 193 4.25 -4.06 -10.58
CA GLU A 193 3.48 -2.86 -10.92
C GLU A 193 4.33 -1.58 -10.85
N PHE A 194 5.37 -1.56 -9.99
CA PHE A 194 6.40 -0.52 -10.01
C PHE A 194 7.16 -0.56 -11.32
N GLU A 195 7.67 -1.73 -11.73
CA GLU A 195 8.43 -1.90 -12.97
C GLU A 195 7.62 -1.47 -14.20
N LYS A 196 6.37 -1.93 -14.28
CA LYS A 196 5.44 -1.56 -15.36
C LYS A 196 5.18 -0.05 -15.40
N THR A 197 5.03 0.58 -14.25
CA THR A 197 4.86 2.04 -14.15
C THR A 197 6.12 2.77 -14.56
N TRP A 198 7.28 2.30 -14.12
CA TRP A 198 8.58 2.82 -14.47
C TRP A 198 8.78 2.83 -15.99
N ILE A 199 8.61 1.68 -16.66
CA ILE A 199 8.76 1.55 -18.11
C ILE A 199 7.83 2.54 -18.84
N LYS A 200 6.53 2.50 -18.57
CA LYS A 200 5.55 3.40 -19.21
C LYS A 200 5.83 4.88 -18.95
N PHE A 201 6.27 5.23 -17.74
CA PHE A 201 6.57 6.61 -17.38
C PHE A 201 7.74 7.16 -18.21
N PHE A 202 8.82 6.39 -18.38
CA PHE A 202 9.96 6.78 -19.19
C PHE A 202 9.70 6.67 -20.71
N ASP A 203 8.78 5.81 -21.14
CA ASP A 203 8.36 5.78 -22.54
C ASP A 203 7.59 7.05 -22.92
N ASN A 204 6.68 7.48 -22.04
CA ASN A 204 5.83 8.67 -22.21
C ASN A 204 6.58 9.99 -22.02
N ASN A 205 7.72 9.99 -21.34
CA ASN A 205 8.48 11.19 -21.00
C ASN A 205 9.93 11.11 -21.46
N LYS A 206 10.33 12.01 -22.35
CA LYS A 206 11.69 12.00 -22.95
C LYS A 206 12.67 12.79 -22.10
N PHE A 207 13.31 12.10 -21.16
CA PHE A 207 14.39 12.64 -20.32
C PHE A 207 15.78 12.42 -20.94
N SER A 208 16.63 13.44 -20.91
CA SER A 208 18.04 13.37 -21.31
C SER A 208 18.95 13.03 -20.14
N GLU A 209 18.53 13.32 -18.91
CA GLU A 209 19.32 13.06 -17.71
C GLU A 209 18.45 12.70 -16.50
N ILE A 210 18.98 11.82 -15.65
CA ILE A 210 18.39 11.39 -14.39
C ILE A 210 19.39 11.60 -13.24
N TYR A 211 18.91 12.19 -12.15
CA TYR A 211 19.61 12.32 -10.88
C TYR A 211 18.97 11.40 -9.86
N PHE A 212 19.79 10.64 -9.13
CA PHE A 212 19.32 9.71 -8.11
C PHE A 212 20.37 9.52 -7.01
N ASP A 213 19.96 8.93 -5.88
CA ASP A 213 20.89 8.51 -4.85
C ASP A 213 21.56 7.15 -5.20
N LYS A 214 22.88 7.17 -5.41
CA LYS A 214 23.69 5.96 -5.63
C LYS A 214 23.77 5.02 -4.42
N LYS A 215 23.25 5.37 -3.25
CA LYS A 215 23.15 4.48 -2.09
C LYS A 215 21.82 3.73 -2.04
N ASP A 216 20.86 4.11 -2.88
CA ASP A 216 19.54 3.50 -2.92
C ASP A 216 19.54 2.18 -3.70
N ASP A 217 19.60 1.07 -2.97
CA ASP A 217 19.65 -0.27 -3.57
C ASP A 217 18.35 -0.67 -4.27
N PHE A 218 17.21 -0.14 -3.83
CA PHE A 218 15.94 -0.43 -4.48
C PHE A 218 15.92 0.20 -5.88
N LEU A 219 16.17 1.50 -5.94
CA LEU A 219 16.10 2.28 -7.17
C LEU A 219 17.20 1.90 -8.19
N LYS A 220 18.39 1.49 -7.72
CA LYS A 220 19.47 0.98 -8.58
C LYS A 220 19.03 -0.12 -9.53
N ASN A 221 18.14 -1.01 -9.08
CA ASN A 221 17.69 -2.12 -9.91
C ASN A 221 16.94 -1.63 -11.15
N PHE A 222 16.05 -0.64 -10.98
CA PHE A 222 15.29 -0.07 -12.10
C PHE A 222 16.12 0.88 -12.97
N ILE A 223 17.08 1.61 -12.39
CA ILE A 223 17.97 2.51 -13.15
C ILE A 223 18.90 1.75 -14.10
N LYS A 224 19.28 0.51 -13.77
CA LYS A 224 20.10 -0.34 -14.66
C LYS A 224 19.38 -0.63 -15.98
N VAL A 225 18.06 -0.73 -15.96
CA VAL A 225 17.21 -1.07 -17.12
C VAL A 225 16.93 0.13 -18.01
N LEU A 226 17.16 1.37 -17.54
CA LEU A 226 16.96 2.56 -18.36
C LEU A 226 17.87 2.62 -19.60
N PRO A 227 17.38 3.19 -20.73
CA PRO A 227 18.17 3.39 -21.94
C PRO A 227 19.52 4.06 -21.69
N ARG A 228 20.54 3.65 -22.44
CA ARG A 228 21.92 4.18 -22.30
C ARG A 228 22.03 5.67 -22.65
N GLU A 229 21.09 6.18 -23.43
CA GLU A 229 21.02 7.58 -23.86
C GLU A 229 20.75 8.55 -22.69
N ILE A 230 20.09 8.08 -21.63
CA ILE A 230 19.79 8.91 -20.45
C ILE A 230 21.04 9.00 -19.58
N LYS A 231 21.59 10.20 -19.43
CA LYS A 231 22.77 10.45 -18.58
C LYS A 231 22.42 10.22 -17.10
N LYS A 232 23.07 9.24 -16.47
CA LYS A 232 22.86 8.84 -15.08
C LYS A 232 23.80 9.62 -14.16
N LYS A 233 23.27 10.53 -13.34
CA LYS A 233 24.02 11.42 -12.43
C LYS A 233 23.72 11.09 -10.97
N SER A 234 24.75 11.19 -10.12
CA SER A 234 24.62 11.02 -8.67
C SER A 234 24.18 12.31 -8.01
N LEU A 235 23.29 12.22 -7.02
CA LEU A 235 23.03 13.32 -6.09
C LEU A 235 24.04 13.41 -4.95
N ASN A 236 24.70 12.30 -4.63
CA ASN A 236 25.77 12.20 -3.63
C ASN A 236 27.15 12.30 -4.27
#